data_AF-A0A6L9S7L5-F1
#
_entry.id   AF-A0A6L9S7L5-F1
#
_cell.length_a   1.000
_cell.length_b   1.000
_cell.length_c   1.000
_cell.angle_alpha   90.00
_cell.angle_beta   90.00
_cell.angle_gamma   90.00
#
_symmetry.space_group_name_H-M   'P 1'
#
loop_
_entity.id
_entity.type
_entity.pdbx_description
1 polymer ?
#
loop_
_entity_poly.entity_id
_entity_poly.type
_entity_poly.pdbx_seq_one_letter_code
_entity_poly.pdbx_strand_id
1 'polypeptide(L)'
;MRPRRPLLALPLAMAFSAAAVGSAFADESHAAQGDTSQGTAGDYSITVEQLNGSGVEGSAVITLEENGDLAVHVEASGLVPGQPHAQHIHGSTDLDTDFTCPGPDADEDGDGIVSTAEGLPAYGDIHISLTTEGDSSPDSGLAVERMPVADDNGNLEYSRTFSADELPDGTAAAIRNLHIVQHGIDVNGNGEYDADAGQSSLDPELPLEATAPASCGMIEGSNISDIPGGGVDTGNGQLVTADGPAVDQQGIVLVAGAGLGMGAAIGAVAYRRFRTEAR
;
A
#
# COMPACT_ATOMS: atom_id res chain seq x y z
N MET A 1 -47.43 -5.83 74.02
CA MET A 1 -46.20 -5.39 74.71
C MET A 1 -45.09 -6.42 74.53
N ARG A 2 -44.13 -6.14 73.64
CA ARG A 2 -42.67 -6.35 73.77
C ARG A 2 -42.03 -5.96 72.43
N PRO A 3 -41.12 -4.98 72.39
CA PRO A 3 -40.50 -4.53 71.15
C PRO A 3 -39.31 -5.43 70.81
N ARG A 4 -39.06 -5.68 69.53
CA ARG A 4 -37.75 -6.16 69.06
C ARG A 4 -37.31 -5.37 67.82
N ARG A 5 -36.01 -5.14 67.83
CA ARG A 5 -35.25 -4.04 67.23
C ARG A 5 -35.06 -4.20 65.71
N PRO A 6 -34.78 -3.11 64.98
CA PRO A 6 -34.47 -3.17 63.57
C PRO A 6 -33.03 -3.69 63.37
N LEU A 7 -32.85 -4.58 62.40
CA LEU A 7 -31.54 -4.94 61.86
C LEU A 7 -31.39 -4.23 60.51
N LEU A 8 -30.45 -3.29 60.47
CA LEU A 8 -29.88 -2.74 59.24
C LEU A 8 -29.26 -3.89 58.44
N ALA A 9 -29.62 -4.00 57.16
CA ALA A 9 -28.86 -4.76 56.17
C ALA A 9 -28.35 -3.78 55.11
N LEU A 10 -27.03 -3.65 55.05
CA LEU A 10 -26.27 -2.92 54.03
C LEU A 10 -26.44 -3.61 52.65
N PRO A 11 -26.51 -2.87 51.54
CA PRO A 11 -26.46 -3.46 50.20
C PRO A 11 -25.01 -3.77 49.83
N LEU A 12 -24.74 -5.03 49.45
CA LEU A 12 -23.48 -5.43 48.82
C LEU A 12 -23.67 -5.29 47.30
N ALA A 13 -23.16 -4.19 46.73
CA ALA A 13 -23.03 -4.02 45.30
C ALA A 13 -21.83 -4.86 44.81
N MET A 14 -22.10 -5.94 44.08
CA MET A 14 -21.08 -6.63 43.28
C MET A 14 -20.92 -5.91 41.95
N ALA A 15 -19.80 -5.21 41.78
CA ALA A 15 -19.38 -4.73 40.47
C ALA A 15 -18.73 -5.91 39.71
N PHE A 16 -19.37 -6.32 38.61
CA PHE A 16 -18.76 -7.18 37.60
C PHE A 16 -17.85 -6.32 36.72
N SER A 17 -16.53 -6.43 36.90
CA SER A 17 -15.57 -5.90 35.93
C SER A 17 -15.41 -6.93 34.81
N ALA A 18 -16.09 -6.71 33.69
CA ALA A 18 -15.79 -7.38 32.43
C ALA A 18 -14.57 -6.68 31.80
N ALA A 19 -13.41 -7.31 31.88
CA ALA A 19 -12.27 -6.89 31.07
C ALA A 19 -12.46 -7.47 29.66
N ALA A 20 -12.98 -6.66 28.75
CA ALA A 20 -12.93 -6.96 27.32
C ALA A 20 -11.48 -6.80 26.85
N VAL A 21 -10.85 -7.91 26.49
CA VAL A 21 -9.57 -7.89 25.79
C VAL A 21 -9.91 -7.66 24.31
N GLY A 22 -9.96 -6.40 23.91
CA GLY A 22 -10.07 -6.04 22.50
C GLY A 22 -8.72 -6.29 21.83
N SER A 23 -8.66 -7.29 20.96
CA SER A 23 -7.58 -7.43 19.99
C SER A 23 -7.75 -6.33 18.96
N ALA A 24 -6.95 -5.27 19.06
CA ALA A 24 -6.79 -4.31 17.97
C ALA A 24 -5.94 -4.99 16.90
N PHE A 25 -6.55 -5.36 15.78
CA PHE A 25 -5.83 -5.51 14.53
C PHE A 25 -5.53 -4.08 14.06
N ALA A 26 -4.25 -3.72 14.06
CA ALA A 26 -3.81 -2.52 13.37
C ALA A 26 -3.85 -2.86 11.88
N ASP A 27 -4.86 -2.34 11.18
CA ASP A 27 -4.81 -2.16 9.74
C ASP A 27 -3.85 -0.98 9.51
N GLU A 28 -2.60 -1.28 9.21
CA GLU A 28 -1.64 -0.30 8.71
C GLU A 28 -1.77 -0.26 7.18
N SER A 29 -2.90 0.27 6.70
CA SER A 29 -2.96 0.85 5.35
C SER A 29 -2.05 2.07 5.34
N HIS A 30 -0.77 1.84 5.02
CA HIS A 30 0.10 2.92 4.61
C HIS A 30 -0.43 3.38 3.25
N ALA A 31 -1.26 4.42 3.25
CA ALA A 31 -1.56 5.15 2.02
C ALA A 31 -0.21 5.50 1.39
N ALA A 32 0.11 4.83 0.28
CA ALA A 32 1.32 5.11 -0.46
C ALA A 32 1.21 6.56 -0.94
N GLN A 33 2.14 7.40 -0.49
CA GLN A 33 2.21 8.81 -0.87
C GLN A 33 2.68 8.89 -2.32
N GLY A 34 2.14 9.80 -3.12
CA GLY A 34 2.65 10.04 -4.46
C GLY A 34 4.02 10.72 -4.41
N ASP A 35 4.78 10.55 -5.49
CA ASP A 35 6.13 11.08 -5.64
C ASP A 35 6.15 12.10 -6.79
N THR A 36 6.24 13.38 -6.43
CA THR A 36 6.27 14.48 -7.40
C THR A 36 7.66 14.79 -7.94
N SER A 37 8.66 13.96 -7.65
CA SER A 37 10.00 14.09 -8.23
C SER A 37 10.02 13.70 -9.71
N GLN A 38 10.94 14.30 -10.47
CA GLN A 38 11.02 13.98 -11.89
C GLN A 38 11.48 12.55 -12.15
N GLY A 39 10.80 11.90 -13.10
CA GLY A 39 11.18 10.61 -13.65
C GLY A 39 12.42 10.65 -14.54
N THR A 40 13.06 9.49 -14.66
CA THR A 40 14.10 9.18 -15.65
C THR A 40 13.79 7.85 -16.33
N ALA A 41 14.43 7.55 -17.46
CA ALA A 41 14.29 6.23 -18.08
C ALA A 41 14.63 5.11 -17.06
N GLY A 42 13.85 4.04 -17.06
CA GLY A 42 13.94 2.96 -16.08
C GLY A 42 12.63 2.23 -15.86
N ASP A 43 12.69 1.19 -15.01
CA ASP A 43 11.53 0.39 -14.61
C ASP A 43 10.99 0.87 -13.26
N TYR A 44 9.69 1.14 -13.23
CA TYR A 44 8.91 1.56 -12.08
C TYR A 44 7.98 0.42 -11.67
N SER A 45 8.20 -0.15 -10.49
CA SER A 45 7.35 -1.20 -9.93
C SER A 45 6.17 -0.60 -9.19
N ILE A 46 5.04 -1.26 -9.26
CA ILE A 46 3.79 -0.90 -8.59
C ILE A 46 3.25 -2.17 -7.94
N THR A 47 2.99 -2.12 -6.64
CA THR A 47 2.12 -3.10 -5.99
C THR A 47 0.68 -2.61 -6.09
N VAL A 48 -0.21 -3.46 -6.59
CA VAL A 48 -1.63 -3.15 -6.77
C VAL A 48 -2.40 -3.80 -5.62
N GLU A 49 -3.08 -2.97 -4.84
CA GLU A 49 -3.86 -3.39 -3.68
C GLU A 49 -5.36 -3.18 -3.92
N GLN A 50 -6.19 -4.00 -3.29
CA GLN A 50 -7.64 -3.91 -3.45
C GLN A 50 -8.20 -2.56 -2.98
N LEU A 51 -9.29 -2.17 -3.63
CA LEU A 51 -10.26 -1.19 -3.17
C LEU A 51 -11.63 -1.85 -3.07
N ASN A 52 -12.55 -1.23 -2.33
CA ASN A 52 -13.95 -1.66 -2.23
C ASN A 52 -14.17 -3.13 -1.82
N GLY A 53 -13.24 -3.71 -1.07
CA GLY A 53 -13.35 -5.10 -0.63
C GLY A 53 -13.31 -6.12 -1.78
N SER A 54 -12.78 -5.74 -2.95
CA SER A 54 -12.75 -6.56 -4.16
C SER A 54 -11.94 -7.86 -4.00
N GLY A 55 -10.97 -7.87 -3.08
CA GLY A 55 -10.01 -8.97 -2.96
C GLY A 55 -8.97 -9.03 -4.07
N VAL A 56 -8.90 -8.02 -4.94
CA VAL A 56 -7.89 -7.93 -6.01
C VAL A 56 -6.50 -7.70 -5.42
N GLU A 57 -5.53 -8.46 -5.92
CA GLU A 57 -4.11 -8.26 -5.64
C GLU A 57 -3.31 -8.40 -6.93
N GLY A 58 -2.22 -7.64 -7.05
CA GLY A 58 -1.42 -7.68 -8.27
C GLY A 58 -0.13 -6.87 -8.21
N SER A 59 0.51 -6.79 -9.36
CA SER A 59 1.68 -5.96 -9.58
C SER A 59 1.69 -5.40 -10.99
N ALA A 60 2.32 -4.26 -11.17
CA ALA A 60 2.59 -3.70 -12.47
C ALA A 60 4.02 -3.21 -12.58
N VAL A 61 4.53 -3.19 -13.80
CA VAL A 61 5.81 -2.58 -14.16
C VAL A 61 5.55 -1.60 -15.28
N ILE A 62 5.97 -0.35 -15.07
CA ILE A 62 6.03 0.66 -16.11
C ILE A 62 7.49 0.89 -16.47
N THR A 63 7.86 0.63 -17.71
CA THR A 63 9.20 0.90 -18.24
C THR A 63 9.16 2.16 -19.08
N LEU A 64 9.85 3.21 -18.63
CA LEU A 64 10.11 4.41 -19.42
C LEU A 64 11.40 4.23 -20.20
N GLU A 65 11.30 4.18 -21.52
CA GLU A 65 12.45 4.01 -22.41
C GLU A 65 13.22 5.31 -22.65
N GLU A 66 14.48 5.23 -23.09
CA GLU A 66 15.31 6.41 -23.36
C GLU A 66 14.75 7.31 -24.48
N ASN A 67 13.96 6.74 -25.39
CA ASN A 67 13.28 7.47 -26.46
C ASN A 67 11.97 8.13 -25.99
N GLY A 68 11.54 7.89 -24.75
CA GLY A 68 10.30 8.40 -24.16
C GLY A 68 9.09 7.48 -24.31
N ASP A 69 9.24 6.31 -24.94
CA ASP A 69 8.16 5.33 -25.01
C ASP A 69 7.88 4.74 -23.62
N LEU A 70 6.63 4.37 -23.37
CA LEU A 70 6.17 3.83 -22.10
C LEU A 70 5.62 2.43 -22.30
N ALA A 71 6.35 1.41 -21.85
CA ALA A 71 5.84 0.04 -21.81
C ALA A 71 5.18 -0.23 -20.47
N VAL A 72 3.97 -0.77 -20.48
CA VAL A 72 3.17 -1.06 -19.28
C VAL A 72 2.85 -2.56 -19.27
N HIS A 73 3.19 -3.22 -18.18
CA HIS A 73 2.83 -4.61 -17.88
C HIS A 73 2.04 -4.65 -16.58
N VAL A 74 0.88 -5.31 -16.56
CA VAL A 74 0.03 -5.48 -15.37
C VAL A 74 -0.34 -6.94 -15.22
N GLU A 75 -0.17 -7.47 -14.01
CA GLU A 75 -0.63 -8.78 -13.59
C GLU A 75 -1.50 -8.63 -12.35
N ALA A 76 -2.73 -9.10 -12.40
CA ALA A 76 -3.67 -9.03 -11.29
C ALA A 76 -4.47 -10.34 -11.17
N SER A 77 -4.90 -10.64 -9.96
CA SER A 77 -5.78 -11.77 -9.63
C SER A 77 -6.87 -11.35 -8.65
N GLY A 78 -7.93 -12.14 -8.55
CA GLY A 78 -9.10 -11.78 -7.73
C GLY A 78 -10.07 -10.83 -8.43
N LEU A 79 -9.90 -10.60 -9.74
CA LEU A 79 -10.80 -9.82 -10.57
C LEU A 79 -12.07 -10.63 -10.90
N VAL A 80 -13.11 -9.95 -11.40
CA VAL A 80 -14.39 -10.59 -11.75
C VAL A 80 -14.19 -11.49 -12.98
N PRO A 81 -14.35 -12.82 -12.87
CA PRO A 81 -13.97 -13.73 -13.95
C PRO A 81 -14.74 -13.49 -15.25
N GLY A 82 -14.04 -13.49 -16.38
CA GLY A 82 -14.63 -13.33 -17.71
C GLY A 82 -15.14 -11.92 -18.05
N GLN A 83 -14.99 -10.96 -17.13
CA GLN A 83 -15.44 -9.58 -17.32
C GLN A 83 -14.30 -8.67 -17.80
N PRO A 84 -14.63 -7.62 -18.59
CA PRO A 84 -13.67 -6.57 -18.90
C PRO A 84 -13.39 -5.73 -17.64
N HIS A 85 -12.13 -5.34 -17.47
CA HIS A 85 -11.70 -4.45 -16.39
C HIS A 85 -11.15 -3.18 -17.01
N ALA A 86 -11.89 -2.08 -16.89
CA ALA A 86 -11.36 -0.78 -17.28
C ALA A 86 -10.15 -0.48 -16.39
N GLN A 87 -9.04 -0.13 -17.02
CA GLN A 87 -7.79 0.15 -16.31
C GLN A 87 -7.12 1.37 -16.90
N HIS A 88 -6.59 2.20 -16.01
CA HIS A 88 -6.07 3.50 -16.38
C HIS A 88 -4.85 3.83 -15.54
N ILE A 89 -3.94 4.57 -16.13
CA ILE A 89 -2.97 5.34 -15.38
C ILE A 89 -3.66 6.66 -15.03
N HIS A 90 -3.73 6.97 -13.74
CA HIS A 90 -4.31 8.18 -13.17
C HIS A 90 -3.22 9.14 -12.67
N GLY A 91 -3.63 10.37 -12.40
CA GLY A 91 -2.78 11.46 -11.92
C GLY A 91 -2.67 12.57 -12.94
N SER A 92 -1.62 13.38 -12.84
CA SER A 92 -1.38 14.44 -13.82
C SER A 92 0.10 14.80 -13.93
N THR A 93 0.43 15.59 -14.94
CA THR A 93 1.78 16.15 -15.12
C THR A 93 2.03 17.40 -14.29
N ASP A 94 1.05 17.84 -13.49
CA ASP A 94 1.23 18.86 -12.47
C ASP A 94 1.91 18.24 -11.23
N LEU A 95 3.19 18.57 -11.06
CA LEU A 95 4.01 18.11 -9.94
C LEU A 95 3.71 18.86 -8.63
N ASP A 96 2.82 19.85 -8.63
CA ASP A 96 2.36 20.54 -7.42
C ASP A 96 1.14 19.84 -6.77
N THR A 97 0.55 18.86 -7.45
CA THR A 97 -0.58 18.06 -6.95
C THR A 97 -0.15 16.62 -6.73
N ASP A 98 -0.31 16.16 -5.49
CA ASP A 98 -0.05 14.78 -5.08
C ASP A 98 -1.34 13.96 -5.22
N PHE A 99 -1.29 12.90 -6.01
CA PHE A 99 -2.41 11.97 -6.17
C PHE A 99 -2.12 10.67 -5.43
N THR A 100 -3.16 10.08 -4.87
CA THR A 100 -3.05 8.87 -4.05
C THR A 100 -4.23 7.93 -4.29
N CYS A 101 -4.03 6.64 -4.01
CA CYS A 101 -5.14 5.71 -3.92
C CYS A 101 -6.13 6.14 -2.83
N PRO A 102 -7.45 6.20 -3.11
CA PRO A 102 -8.45 6.62 -2.15
C PRO A 102 -8.58 5.59 -1.02
N GLY A 103 -8.79 6.08 0.20
CA GLY A 103 -9.17 5.24 1.32
C GLY A 103 -10.69 5.05 1.42
N PRO A 104 -11.15 4.20 2.36
CA PRO A 104 -12.57 4.03 2.65
C PRO A 104 -13.27 5.31 3.13
N ASP A 105 -12.52 6.33 3.54
CA ASP A 105 -13.04 7.63 3.94
C ASP A 105 -13.49 8.51 2.75
N ALA A 106 -13.19 8.08 1.52
CA ALA A 106 -13.70 8.71 0.31
C ALA A 106 -15.18 8.39 0.02
N ASP A 107 -15.76 7.37 0.65
CA ASP A 107 -17.20 7.04 0.56
C ASP A 107 -18.03 8.16 1.23
N GLU A 108 -18.50 9.12 0.43
CA GLU A 108 -19.16 10.34 0.92
C GLU A 108 -20.65 10.09 1.20
N ASP A 109 -21.28 9.18 0.45
CA ASP A 109 -22.70 8.89 0.61
C ASP A 109 -23.00 7.75 1.61
N GLY A 110 -21.99 6.98 1.99
CA GLY A 110 -22.00 5.97 3.04
C GLY A 110 -22.67 4.66 2.63
N ASP A 111 -22.69 4.35 1.34
CA ASP A 111 -23.23 3.09 0.81
C ASP A 111 -22.27 1.89 0.96
N GLY A 112 -21.02 2.16 1.37
CA GLY A 112 -19.97 1.17 1.60
C GLY A 112 -19.07 0.93 0.39
N ILE A 113 -19.24 1.68 -0.70
CA ILE A 113 -18.47 1.58 -1.94
C ILE A 113 -17.94 2.98 -2.27
N VAL A 114 -16.62 3.12 -2.36
CA VAL A 114 -16.01 4.30 -2.97
C VAL A 114 -16.27 4.25 -4.47
N SER A 115 -17.20 5.06 -4.96
CA SER A 115 -17.46 5.19 -6.40
C SER A 115 -16.31 5.91 -7.11
N THR A 116 -16.29 5.85 -8.45
CA THR A 116 -15.30 6.60 -9.24
C THR A 116 -15.35 8.09 -8.90
N ALA A 117 -16.54 8.70 -8.94
CA ALA A 117 -16.70 10.13 -8.65
C ALA A 117 -16.18 10.55 -7.27
N GLU A 118 -16.33 9.69 -6.26
CA GLU A 118 -15.84 9.90 -4.90
C GLU A 118 -14.32 9.76 -4.76
N GLY A 119 -13.72 8.83 -5.52
CA GLY A 119 -12.27 8.66 -5.52
C GLY A 119 -11.51 9.67 -6.39
N LEU A 120 -12.17 10.32 -7.35
CA LEU A 120 -11.56 11.28 -8.29
C LEU A 120 -10.73 12.39 -7.60
N PRO A 121 -11.16 13.01 -6.49
CA PRO A 121 -10.35 14.01 -5.78
C PRO A 121 -9.02 13.48 -5.24
N ALA A 122 -8.91 12.16 -5.02
CA ALA A 122 -7.70 11.52 -4.49
C ALA A 122 -6.79 11.00 -5.61
N TYR A 123 -7.29 10.16 -6.52
CA TYR A 123 -6.46 9.54 -7.57
C TYR A 123 -6.34 10.42 -8.83
N GLY A 124 -7.20 11.42 -9.02
CA GLY A 124 -7.14 12.35 -10.15
C GLY A 124 -7.78 11.87 -11.46
N ASP A 125 -7.70 12.68 -12.50
CA ASP A 125 -8.26 12.34 -13.81
C ASP A 125 -7.49 11.18 -14.48
N ILE A 126 -8.11 10.57 -15.50
CA ILE A 126 -7.44 9.59 -16.36
C ILE A 126 -6.31 10.31 -17.11
N HIS A 127 -5.09 9.77 -17.00
CA HIS A 127 -3.92 10.21 -17.76
C HIS A 127 -3.73 9.36 -19.02
N ILE A 128 -3.84 8.03 -18.89
CA ILE A 128 -3.76 7.06 -20.00
C ILE A 128 -4.80 5.96 -19.78
N SER A 129 -5.63 5.69 -20.80
CA SER A 129 -6.49 4.50 -20.83
C SER A 129 -5.69 3.30 -21.32
N LEU A 130 -5.57 2.27 -20.49
CA LEU A 130 -4.79 1.07 -20.81
C LEU A 130 -5.61 0.09 -21.67
N THR A 131 -6.09 0.58 -22.80
CA THR A 131 -6.77 -0.22 -23.82
C THR A 131 -5.79 -1.23 -24.45
N THR A 132 -6.30 -2.37 -24.91
CA THR A 132 -5.52 -3.42 -25.59
C THR A 132 -5.14 -3.00 -27.02
N GLU A 133 -5.87 -2.07 -27.62
CA GLU A 133 -5.59 -1.50 -28.93
C GLU A 133 -6.22 -0.12 -29.12
N GLY A 134 -5.72 0.62 -30.12
CA GLY A 134 -6.29 1.89 -30.54
C GLY A 134 -6.05 3.03 -29.56
N ASP A 135 -6.99 3.97 -29.49
CA ASP A 135 -6.86 5.16 -28.65
C ASP A 135 -6.68 4.80 -27.17
N SER A 136 -5.73 5.48 -26.53
CA SER A 136 -5.38 5.38 -25.12
C SER A 136 -5.51 6.71 -24.39
N SER A 137 -6.13 7.70 -25.03
CA SER A 137 -6.43 8.99 -24.39
C SER A 137 -7.48 8.84 -23.27
N PRO A 138 -7.70 9.88 -22.46
CA PRO A 138 -8.75 9.88 -21.44
C PRO A 138 -10.17 9.64 -22.00
N ASP A 139 -10.41 9.99 -23.27
CA ASP A 139 -11.71 9.76 -23.93
C ASP A 139 -12.04 8.27 -24.08
N SER A 140 -11.04 7.39 -23.97
CA SER A 140 -11.21 5.93 -23.99
C SER A 140 -11.49 5.33 -22.60
N GLY A 141 -11.76 6.14 -21.58
CA GLY A 141 -11.96 5.67 -20.20
C GLY A 141 -13.06 4.62 -20.04
N LEU A 142 -14.12 4.71 -20.86
CA LEU A 142 -15.25 3.76 -20.90
C LEU A 142 -15.27 2.92 -22.19
N ALA A 143 -14.14 2.76 -22.88
CA ALA A 143 -14.04 1.94 -24.09
C ALA A 143 -13.99 0.43 -23.75
N VAL A 144 -15.02 -0.08 -23.08
CA VAL A 144 -15.10 -1.43 -22.48
C VAL A 144 -14.68 -2.54 -23.44
N GLU A 145 -15.07 -2.46 -24.72
CA GLU A 145 -14.73 -3.46 -25.75
C GLU A 145 -13.22 -3.58 -26.02
N ARG A 146 -12.43 -2.56 -25.65
CA ARG A 146 -10.96 -2.53 -25.81
C ARG A 146 -10.24 -2.61 -24.47
N MET A 147 -10.93 -2.89 -23.37
CA MET A 147 -10.29 -3.12 -22.08
C MET A 147 -9.86 -4.58 -21.94
N PRO A 148 -8.80 -4.88 -21.18
CA PRO A 148 -8.41 -6.26 -20.94
C PRO A 148 -9.51 -6.99 -20.15
N VAL A 149 -9.61 -8.30 -20.40
CA VAL A 149 -10.64 -9.18 -19.84
C VAL A 149 -9.95 -10.18 -18.94
N ALA A 150 -10.46 -10.35 -17.72
CA ALA A 150 -9.95 -11.36 -16.81
C ALA A 150 -10.33 -12.77 -17.31
N ASP A 151 -9.47 -13.75 -17.08
CA ASP A 151 -9.74 -15.15 -17.41
C ASP A 151 -10.83 -15.75 -16.52
N ASP A 152 -11.20 -17.01 -16.77
CA ASP A 152 -12.23 -17.74 -16.02
C ASP A 152 -11.88 -17.93 -14.52
N ASN A 153 -10.65 -17.63 -14.11
CA ASN A 153 -10.20 -17.70 -12.71
C ASN A 153 -9.99 -16.30 -12.10
N GLY A 154 -10.36 -15.23 -12.80
CA GLY A 154 -10.17 -13.86 -12.32
C GLY A 154 -8.72 -13.37 -12.41
N ASN A 155 -7.88 -13.97 -13.27
CA ASN A 155 -6.53 -13.47 -13.54
C ASN A 155 -6.52 -12.58 -14.78
N LEU A 156 -5.76 -11.50 -14.75
CA LEU A 156 -5.58 -10.59 -15.87
C LEU A 156 -4.10 -10.35 -16.09
N GLU A 157 -3.68 -10.48 -17.34
CA GLU A 157 -2.35 -10.07 -17.82
C GLU A 157 -2.56 -9.04 -18.94
N TYR A 158 -1.94 -7.89 -18.80
CA TYR A 158 -1.96 -6.82 -19.78
C TYR A 158 -0.53 -6.40 -20.12
N SER A 159 -0.25 -6.21 -21.41
CA SER A 159 1.02 -5.68 -21.87
C SER A 159 0.81 -4.79 -23.09
N ARG A 160 1.29 -3.55 -23.03
CA ARG A 160 1.27 -2.62 -24.17
C ARG A 160 2.37 -1.58 -24.05
N THR A 161 2.93 -1.19 -25.19
CA THR A 161 3.84 -0.04 -25.32
C THR A 161 3.10 1.12 -25.98
N PHE A 162 3.26 2.31 -25.40
CA PHE A 162 2.77 3.58 -25.91
C PHE A 162 3.94 4.41 -26.42
N SER A 163 3.82 4.93 -27.64
CA SER A 163 4.88 5.74 -28.24
C SER A 163 4.92 7.12 -27.56
N ALA A 164 6.10 7.71 -27.43
CA ALA A 164 6.26 9.02 -26.78
C ALA A 164 5.35 10.11 -27.38
N ASP A 165 5.03 10.05 -28.67
CA ASP A 165 4.16 11.01 -29.37
C ASP A 165 2.65 10.79 -29.12
N GLU A 166 2.27 9.64 -28.56
CA GLU A 166 0.90 9.31 -28.17
C GLU A 166 0.60 9.68 -26.71
N LEU A 167 1.65 9.94 -25.92
CA LEU A 167 1.55 10.27 -24.51
C LEU A 167 1.26 11.76 -24.28
N PRO A 168 0.50 12.12 -23.23
CA PRO A 168 0.37 13.52 -22.85
C PRO A 168 1.73 14.17 -22.55
N ASP A 169 1.87 15.46 -22.90
CA ASP A 169 3.10 16.22 -22.68
C ASP A 169 3.51 16.20 -21.20
N GLY A 170 4.77 15.84 -20.93
CA GLY A 170 5.32 15.79 -19.58
C GLY A 170 5.18 14.44 -18.87
N THR A 171 4.55 13.44 -19.48
CA THR A 171 4.38 12.08 -18.90
C THR A 171 5.69 11.50 -18.35
N ALA A 172 6.77 11.54 -19.14
CA ALA A 172 8.07 11.00 -18.72
C ALA A 172 8.62 11.70 -17.47
N ALA A 173 8.45 13.01 -17.38
CA ALA A 173 8.91 13.78 -16.22
C ALA A 173 8.02 13.53 -14.99
N ALA A 174 6.72 13.34 -15.19
CA ALA A 174 5.76 13.15 -14.11
C ALA A 174 5.49 11.69 -13.76
N ILE A 175 6.21 10.73 -14.35
CA ILE A 175 5.88 9.31 -14.22
C ILE A 175 5.68 8.88 -12.78
N ARG A 176 6.50 9.37 -11.84
CA ARG A 176 6.44 9.05 -10.40
C ARG A 176 5.16 9.57 -9.68
N ASN A 177 4.49 10.56 -10.28
CA ASN A 177 3.21 11.11 -9.81
C ASN A 177 2.00 10.33 -10.36
N LEU A 178 2.25 9.34 -11.21
CA LEU A 178 1.23 8.52 -11.83
C LEU A 178 1.07 7.20 -11.08
N HIS A 179 -0.10 6.59 -11.22
CA HIS A 179 -0.45 5.33 -10.54
C HIS A 179 -1.53 4.61 -11.34
N ILE A 180 -1.74 3.32 -11.06
CA ILE A 180 -2.68 2.49 -11.81
C ILE A 180 -3.94 2.28 -10.98
N VAL A 181 -5.09 2.39 -11.63
CA VAL A 181 -6.40 2.00 -11.08
C VAL A 181 -7.02 0.97 -12.03
N GLN A 182 -7.56 -0.11 -11.46
CA GLN A 182 -8.38 -1.07 -12.20
C GLN A 182 -9.81 -1.02 -11.62
N HIS A 183 -10.81 -1.05 -12.48
CA HIS A 183 -12.22 -0.96 -12.15
C HIS A 183 -12.92 -2.30 -12.38
N GLY A 184 -14.08 -2.48 -11.74
CA GLY A 184 -14.87 -3.71 -11.88
C GLY A 184 -14.88 -4.51 -10.58
N ILE A 185 -15.92 -4.34 -9.78
CA ILE A 185 -16.18 -5.09 -8.54
C ILE A 185 -17.42 -5.98 -8.70
N ASP A 186 -17.56 -6.97 -7.84
CA ASP A 186 -18.72 -7.87 -7.77
C ASP A 186 -19.15 -7.95 -6.30
N VAL A 187 -20.09 -7.09 -5.89
CA VAL A 187 -20.42 -6.95 -4.47
C VAL A 187 -21.33 -8.05 -3.97
N ASN A 188 -22.11 -8.67 -4.85
CA ASN A 188 -23.04 -9.75 -4.52
C ASN A 188 -22.45 -11.15 -4.77
N GLY A 189 -21.28 -11.24 -5.41
CA GLY A 189 -20.53 -12.46 -5.67
C GLY A 189 -21.14 -13.33 -6.78
N ASN A 190 -21.85 -12.72 -7.74
CA ASN A 190 -22.55 -13.47 -8.79
C ASN A 190 -21.76 -13.62 -10.09
N GLY A 191 -20.60 -12.97 -10.21
CA GLY A 191 -19.70 -13.01 -11.37
C GLY A 191 -20.12 -12.13 -12.55
N GLU A 192 -21.10 -11.25 -12.37
CA GLU A 192 -21.58 -10.31 -13.39
C GLU A 192 -21.41 -8.88 -12.90
N TYR A 193 -21.49 -7.90 -13.81
CA TYR A 193 -21.66 -6.50 -13.41
C TYR A 193 -23.14 -6.16 -13.54
N ASP A 194 -23.78 -5.93 -12.40
CA ASP A 194 -25.20 -5.63 -12.31
C ASP A 194 -25.48 -4.39 -11.44
N ALA A 195 -26.75 -3.99 -11.45
CA ALA A 195 -27.19 -2.76 -10.82
C ALA A 195 -27.70 -2.97 -9.38
N ASP A 196 -27.43 -4.11 -8.74
CA ASP A 196 -27.83 -4.38 -7.35
C ASP A 196 -27.14 -3.39 -6.39
N ALA A 197 -25.90 -3.00 -6.70
CA ALA A 197 -25.16 -1.94 -6.01
C ALA A 197 -25.56 -0.52 -6.45
N GLY A 198 -26.46 -0.39 -7.43
CA GLY A 198 -26.87 0.90 -8.00
C GLY A 198 -26.22 1.20 -9.35
N GLN A 199 -26.41 2.45 -9.77
CA GLN A 199 -25.91 2.96 -11.06
C GLN A 199 -24.55 3.60 -10.89
N SER A 200 -23.73 3.56 -11.94
CA SER A 200 -22.44 4.26 -11.96
C SER A 200 -22.59 5.76 -11.76
N SER A 201 -21.63 6.34 -11.03
CA SER A 201 -21.50 7.80 -10.90
C SER A 201 -20.96 8.48 -12.16
N LEU A 202 -20.43 7.71 -13.12
CA LEU A 202 -19.93 8.22 -14.41
C LEU A 202 -21.01 8.23 -15.49
N ASP A 203 -21.75 7.12 -15.59
CA ASP A 203 -22.80 6.93 -16.59
C ASP A 203 -23.97 6.13 -15.98
N PRO A 204 -25.15 6.73 -15.77
CA PRO A 204 -26.31 6.03 -15.21
C PRO A 204 -26.80 4.81 -16.01
N GLU A 205 -26.38 4.64 -17.26
CA GLU A 205 -26.67 3.44 -18.05
C GLU A 205 -25.79 2.25 -17.68
N LEU A 206 -24.69 2.48 -16.95
CA LEU A 206 -23.78 1.44 -16.46
C LEU A 206 -24.05 1.08 -15.00
N PRO A 207 -23.85 -0.19 -14.61
CA PRO A 207 -23.87 -0.58 -13.20
C PRO A 207 -22.70 0.03 -12.44
N LEU A 208 -22.91 0.35 -11.16
CA LEU A 208 -21.84 0.83 -10.27
C LEU A 208 -20.66 -0.16 -10.27
N GLU A 209 -20.97 -1.46 -10.21
CA GLU A 209 -20.02 -2.56 -10.24
C GLU A 209 -18.99 -2.48 -11.38
N ALA A 210 -19.42 -2.11 -12.59
CA ALA A 210 -18.53 -2.02 -13.75
C ALA A 210 -17.54 -0.83 -13.69
N THR A 211 -17.80 0.15 -12.83
CA THR A 211 -17.07 1.44 -12.83
C THR A 211 -16.39 1.75 -11.51
N ALA A 212 -16.85 1.18 -10.40
CA ALA A 212 -16.19 1.35 -9.11
C ALA A 212 -14.76 0.77 -9.17
N PRO A 213 -13.77 1.47 -8.56
CA PRO A 213 -12.40 0.98 -8.51
C PRO A 213 -12.34 -0.32 -7.72
N ALA A 214 -11.72 -1.32 -8.32
CA ALA A 214 -11.46 -2.63 -7.73
C ALA A 214 -10.07 -2.68 -7.11
N SER A 215 -9.10 -1.95 -7.66
CA SER A 215 -7.74 -1.89 -7.12
C SER A 215 -7.03 -0.60 -7.50
N CYS A 216 -6.01 -0.25 -6.73
CA CYS A 216 -5.14 0.88 -7.00
C CYS A 216 -3.71 0.56 -6.55
N GLY A 217 -2.72 1.07 -7.28
CA GLY A 217 -1.31 0.89 -6.96
C GLY A 217 -0.47 2.11 -7.32
N MET A 218 0.29 2.61 -6.34
CA MET A 218 1.24 3.70 -6.51
C MET A 218 2.61 3.20 -6.97
N ILE A 219 3.37 4.04 -7.68
CA ILE A 219 4.76 3.74 -8.03
C ILE A 219 5.61 3.66 -6.77
N GLU A 220 6.37 2.57 -6.65
CA GLU A 220 7.32 2.36 -5.58
C GLU A 220 8.58 3.20 -5.82
N GLY A 221 9.05 3.87 -4.76
CA GLY A 221 10.02 4.97 -4.80
C GLY A 221 11.47 4.63 -5.18
N SER A 222 11.71 3.68 -6.09
CA SER A 222 13.03 3.47 -6.70
C SER A 222 12.86 2.81 -8.07
N ASN A 223 13.50 3.37 -9.10
CA ASN A 223 13.72 2.60 -10.32
C ASN A 223 14.51 1.33 -9.94
N ILE A 224 14.28 0.19 -10.60
CA ILE A 224 15.17 -0.98 -10.42
C ILE A 224 16.66 -0.63 -10.67
N SER A 225 16.88 0.42 -11.48
CA SER A 225 18.19 0.99 -11.81
C SER A 225 18.75 1.96 -10.75
N ASP A 226 17.93 2.42 -9.80
CA ASP A 226 18.35 3.30 -8.70
C ASP A 226 18.94 2.52 -7.51
N ILE A 227 18.94 1.18 -7.55
CA ILE A 227 19.66 0.36 -6.56
C ILE A 227 21.16 0.67 -6.67
N PRO A 228 21.80 1.28 -5.66
CA PRO A 228 23.23 1.54 -5.71
C PRO A 228 23.97 0.20 -5.86
N GLY A 229 24.82 0.07 -6.86
CA GLY A 229 25.67 -1.12 -7.10
C GLY A 229 26.74 -1.36 -6.02
N GLY A 230 26.45 -1.05 -4.76
CA GLY A 230 27.26 -1.40 -3.60
C GLY A 230 26.72 -2.67 -2.96
N GLY A 231 27.31 -3.81 -3.31
CA GLY A 231 27.05 -5.06 -2.60
C GLY A 231 27.26 -4.90 -1.10
N VAL A 232 26.47 -5.60 -0.29
CA VAL A 232 26.70 -5.68 1.15
C VAL A 232 28.11 -6.20 1.40
N ASP A 233 28.91 -5.41 2.11
CA ASP A 233 30.26 -5.76 2.53
C ASP A 233 30.16 -6.93 3.52
N THR A 234 30.19 -8.17 3.03
CA THR A 234 30.31 -9.36 3.87
C THR A 234 31.71 -9.36 4.44
N GLY A 235 31.84 -8.69 5.58
CA GLY A 235 33.08 -8.21 6.17
C GLY A 235 34.28 -9.13 6.02
N ASN A 236 35.40 -8.48 5.75
CA ASN A 236 36.72 -9.04 5.56
C ASN A 236 37.09 -9.93 6.76
N GLY A 237 36.83 -11.24 6.64
CA GLY A 237 37.32 -12.25 7.55
C GLY A 237 38.84 -12.36 7.44
N GLN A 238 39.55 -11.41 8.06
CA GLN A 238 41.00 -11.46 8.18
C GLN A 238 41.35 -12.65 9.08
N LEU A 239 41.74 -13.76 8.45
CA LEU A 239 42.44 -14.85 9.09
C LEU A 239 43.76 -14.31 9.62
N VAL A 240 43.84 -14.11 10.93
CA VAL A 240 45.10 -13.82 11.60
C VAL A 240 45.95 -15.09 11.58
N THR A 241 46.86 -15.21 10.61
CA THR A 241 47.99 -16.12 10.68
C THR A 241 49.04 -15.52 11.62
N ALA A 242 49.22 -16.13 12.79
CA ALA A 242 50.37 -15.89 13.64
C ALA A 242 51.62 -16.54 13.01
N ASP A 243 52.68 -15.76 12.74
CA ASP A 243 53.96 -15.86 13.46
C ASP A 243 55.12 -15.03 12.82
N GLY A 244 55.60 -14.02 13.58
CA GLY A 244 57.01 -13.53 13.64
C GLY A 244 57.38 -12.17 13.00
N PRO A 245 58.42 -11.44 13.51
CA PRO A 245 58.71 -11.02 14.89
C PRO A 245 58.75 -9.47 15.07
N ALA A 246 58.91 -9.04 16.33
CA ALA A 246 58.65 -7.73 16.94
C ALA A 246 59.68 -6.58 16.72
N VAL A 247 59.19 -5.32 16.79
CA VAL A 247 59.67 -4.10 17.55
C VAL A 247 58.77 -2.90 17.15
N ASP A 248 58.40 -1.88 17.92
CA ASP A 248 58.88 -1.21 19.15
C ASP A 248 57.72 -0.44 19.82
N GLN A 249 57.82 -0.17 21.13
CA GLN A 249 56.74 0.28 22.01
C GLN A 249 57.09 1.64 22.68
N GLN A 250 56.36 2.72 22.39
CA GLN A 250 56.25 3.97 23.18
C GLN A 250 54.92 4.65 22.82
N GLY A 251 54.02 5.12 23.68
CA GLY A 251 53.93 5.22 25.13
C GLY A 251 52.48 5.66 25.49
N ILE A 252 51.95 5.14 26.60
CA ILE A 252 50.61 5.43 27.14
C ILE A 252 50.74 6.49 28.24
N VAL A 253 49.87 7.51 28.23
CA VAL A 253 49.63 8.38 29.40
C VAL A 253 48.13 8.51 29.65
N LEU A 254 47.74 8.08 30.86
CA LEU A 254 46.43 8.17 31.49
C LEU A 254 46.18 9.58 32.06
N VAL A 255 44.95 10.07 32.00
CA VAL A 255 44.46 11.17 32.87
C VAL A 255 43.16 10.73 33.54
N ALA A 256 43.16 10.80 34.87
CA ALA A 256 42.00 10.64 35.75
C ALA A 256 41.90 11.86 36.67
N GLY A 257 40.67 12.33 36.96
CA GLY A 257 40.36 12.98 38.25
C GLY A 257 39.38 14.17 38.30
N ALA A 258 38.24 13.92 38.98
CA ALA A 258 37.35 14.82 39.76
C ALA A 258 36.34 15.73 39.00
N GLY A 259 35.06 15.91 39.39
CA GLY A 259 34.23 15.41 40.52
C GLY A 259 32.91 16.23 40.64
N LEU A 260 32.01 15.79 41.56
CA LEU A 260 30.67 16.30 41.98
C LEU A 260 29.46 15.69 41.20
N GLY A 261 28.41 15.06 41.76
CA GLY A 261 27.96 14.74 43.13
C GLY A 261 26.41 14.74 43.22
N MET A 262 25.81 13.74 43.92
CA MET A 262 24.37 13.51 44.27
C MET A 262 23.47 12.82 43.22
N GLY A 263 22.71 11.74 43.49
CA GLY A 263 22.49 10.92 44.70
C GLY A 263 21.44 9.80 44.47
N ALA A 264 21.65 8.65 45.14
CA ALA A 264 20.73 7.60 45.66
C ALA A 264 19.53 7.08 44.82
N ALA A 265 19.09 5.81 44.84
CA ALA A 265 19.57 4.50 45.30
C ALA A 265 18.52 3.48 44.77
N ILE A 266 18.92 2.44 44.02
CA ILE A 266 18.01 1.36 43.57
C ILE A 266 18.18 0.16 44.51
N GLY A 267 17.08 -0.22 45.17
CA GLY A 267 16.99 -1.37 46.06
C GLY A 267 16.92 -2.69 45.29
N ALA A 268 17.72 -3.65 45.72
CA ALA A 268 17.78 -5.02 45.21
C ALA A 268 16.59 -5.86 45.64
N VAL A 269 16.06 -6.73 44.76
CA VAL A 269 15.48 -8.02 45.17
C VAL A 269 15.88 -9.12 44.17
N ALA A 270 16.26 -10.25 44.76
CA ALA A 270 16.98 -11.36 44.22
C ALA A 270 16.23 -12.25 43.21
N TYR A 271 17.04 -12.81 42.32
CA TYR A 271 16.79 -13.91 41.42
C TYR A 271 16.48 -15.21 42.18
N ARG A 272 15.37 -15.89 41.85
CA ARG A 272 15.16 -17.30 42.20
C ARG A 272 14.78 -18.10 40.95
N ARG A 273 15.77 -18.84 40.43
CA ARG A 273 15.62 -19.90 39.44
C ARG A 273 14.71 -21.00 39.96
N PHE A 274 13.81 -21.48 39.12
CA PHE A 274 13.45 -22.90 39.08
C PHE A 274 13.48 -23.38 37.64
N ARG A 275 14.28 -24.42 37.40
CA ARG A 275 14.38 -25.22 36.18
C ARG A 275 13.50 -26.46 36.38
N THR A 276 12.75 -26.78 35.31
CA THR A 276 12.35 -28.12 34.81
C THR A 276 11.84 -29.17 35.78
N GLU A 277 10.66 -29.73 35.50
CA GLU A 277 10.53 -31.15 35.10
C GLU A 277 9.36 -31.33 34.12
N ALA A 278 9.63 -32.10 33.08
CA ALA A 278 8.66 -32.61 32.12
C ALA A 278 8.13 -33.96 32.62
N ARG A 279 6.82 -34.20 32.42
CA ARG A 279 6.20 -35.50 32.17
C ARG A 279 4.81 -35.30 31.59
#